data_AF-A0A9W9AHC5-F1
#
_entry.id   AF-A0A9W9AHC5-F1
#
_cell.length_a   1.000
_cell.length_b   1.000
_cell.length_c   1.000
_cell.angle_alpha   90.00
_cell.angle_beta   90.00
_cell.angle_gamma   90.00
#
_symmetry.space_group_name_H-M   'P 1'
#
loop_
_entity.id
_entity.type
_entity.pdbx_description
1 polymer ?
#
loop_
_entity_poly.entity_id
_entity_poly.type
_entity_poly.pdbx_seq_one_letter_code
_entity_poly.pdbx_strand_id
1 'polypeptide(L)'
;MSLQAYYHDNKAGDPDRPHHSSRSVSMEYVRSLGINTTTIEGPDFEGNARIIAKEQSYPLTENSSFIWNLHDLDQSSPLIKDYAQKIEEGSRDDFYLDVEDPREQAWIRIEVPQGTLCYLPAGAFRRVATEGTKVCMFIKDTGADENVLWDKEAEGHPVHQEYLNNTAS
;
A
#
# COMPACT_ATOMS: atom_id res chain seq x y z
N MET A 1 7.98 4.09 -14.39
CA MET A 1 8.88 4.04 -13.22
C MET A 1 9.50 2.66 -13.09
N SER A 2 10.61 2.55 -12.36
CA SER A 2 11.20 1.26 -11.92
C SER A 2 10.95 1.09 -10.42
N LEU A 3 10.79 -0.15 -9.97
CA LEU A 3 10.60 -0.45 -8.55
C LEU A 3 11.84 -0.06 -7.75
N GLN A 4 11.70 0.92 -6.86
CA GLN A 4 12.78 1.41 -6.02
C GLN A 4 12.27 1.86 -4.65
N ALA A 5 13.15 1.81 -3.64
CA ALA A 5 12.85 2.19 -2.28
C ALA A 5 13.92 3.12 -1.69
N TYR A 6 13.50 4.05 -0.86
CA TYR A 6 14.36 5.00 -0.15
C TYR A 6 13.66 5.56 1.08
N TYR A 7 14.42 6.09 2.04
CA TYR A 7 13.80 6.79 3.16
C TYR A 7 13.17 8.10 2.71
N HIS A 8 11.97 8.36 3.20
CA HIS A 8 11.22 9.59 3.02
C HIS A 8 11.89 10.76 3.75
N ASP A 9 11.84 11.97 3.20
CA ASP A 9 12.51 13.16 3.79
C ASP A 9 11.68 13.87 4.87
N ASN A 10 10.42 13.47 5.04
CA ASN A 10 9.45 13.99 6.02
C ASN A 10 9.24 15.51 5.97
N LYS A 11 9.61 16.16 4.86
CA LYS A 11 9.32 17.58 4.69
C LYS A 11 7.83 17.76 4.42
N ALA A 12 7.26 18.82 4.97
CA ALA A 12 5.91 19.24 4.59
C ALA A 12 5.89 19.60 3.10
N GLY A 13 4.80 19.26 2.42
CA GLY A 13 4.65 19.51 1.00
C GLY A 13 3.57 18.64 0.37
N ASP A 14 3.57 18.67 -0.96
CA ASP A 14 2.76 17.84 -1.84
C ASP A 14 3.18 16.36 -1.68
N PRO A 15 2.32 15.50 -1.10
CA PRO A 15 2.67 14.11 -0.77
C PRO A 15 2.98 13.25 -2.01
N ASP A 16 2.55 13.69 -3.19
CA ASP A 16 2.75 13.00 -4.47
C ASP A 16 4.09 13.35 -5.14
N ARG A 17 4.95 14.11 -4.44
CA ARG A 17 6.36 14.30 -4.83
C ARG A 17 7.23 13.16 -4.35
N PRO A 18 8.38 12.87 -4.97
CA PRO A 18 9.23 11.77 -4.53
C PRO A 18 9.68 11.82 -3.07
N HIS A 19 9.82 12.99 -2.43
CA HIS A 19 10.25 13.07 -1.01
C HIS A 19 11.53 12.26 -0.67
N HIS A 20 12.49 12.23 -1.59
CA HIS A 20 13.69 11.39 -1.49
C HIS A 20 14.73 11.99 -0.51
N SER A 21 15.07 11.28 0.57
CA SER A 21 16.08 11.74 1.56
C SER A 21 17.55 11.53 1.14
N SER A 22 17.78 10.95 -0.04
CA SER A 22 19.10 10.49 -0.54
C SER A 22 19.63 9.21 0.12
N ARG A 23 18.86 8.59 1.02
CA ARG A 23 19.17 7.29 1.62
C ARG A 23 18.36 6.19 0.90
N SER A 24 18.97 5.53 -0.06
CA SER A 24 18.36 4.38 -0.75
C SER A 24 18.21 3.18 0.17
N VAL A 25 17.18 2.38 -0.08
CA VAL A 25 16.87 1.14 0.63
C VAL A 25 16.82 -0.01 -0.38
N SER A 26 17.45 -1.14 -0.07
CA SER A 26 17.37 -2.30 -0.95
C SER A 26 15.99 -2.98 -0.83
N MET A 27 15.48 -3.55 -1.92
CA MET A 27 14.25 -4.33 -1.86
C MET A 27 14.39 -5.60 -0.99
N GLU A 28 15.61 -6.10 -0.79
CA GLU A 28 15.90 -7.17 0.17
C GLU A 28 15.63 -6.73 1.61
N TYR A 29 15.99 -5.50 1.96
CA TYR A 29 15.68 -4.94 3.27
C TYR A 29 14.18 -4.74 3.45
N VAL A 30 13.49 -4.18 2.45
CA VAL A 30 12.01 -4.06 2.46
C VAL A 30 11.35 -5.43 2.66
N ARG A 31 11.86 -6.47 2.00
CA ARG A 31 11.40 -7.85 2.18
C ARG A 31 11.65 -8.39 3.59
N SER A 32 12.74 -8.00 4.25
CA SER A 32 13.00 -8.37 5.64
C SER A 32 11.99 -7.78 6.63
N LEU A 33 11.30 -6.69 6.25
CA LEU A 33 10.16 -6.13 6.98
C LEU A 33 8.84 -6.88 6.67
N GLY A 34 8.88 -7.98 5.92
CA GLY A 34 7.70 -8.74 5.51
C GLY A 34 6.96 -8.17 4.29
N ILE A 35 7.44 -7.05 3.74
CA ILE A 35 6.81 -6.37 2.60
C ILE A 35 7.37 -6.94 1.31
N ASN A 36 6.54 -7.66 0.57
CA ASN A 36 6.96 -8.33 -0.65
C ASN A 36 6.33 -7.67 -1.87
N THR A 37 7.00 -7.79 -3.01
CA THR A 37 6.49 -7.30 -4.29
C THR A 37 6.63 -8.36 -5.37
N THR A 38 5.67 -8.41 -6.29
CA THR A 38 5.84 -9.16 -7.54
C THR A 38 5.35 -8.33 -8.72
N THR A 39 5.97 -8.50 -9.88
CA THR A 39 5.49 -7.91 -11.12
C THR A 39 4.50 -8.86 -11.79
N ILE A 40 3.42 -8.29 -12.29
CA ILE A 40 2.43 -8.91 -13.14
C ILE A 40 2.79 -8.56 -14.59
N GLU A 41 2.84 -9.57 -15.45
CA GLU A 41 3.03 -9.38 -16.88
C GLU A 41 1.68 -9.26 -17.61
N GLY A 42 1.71 -8.61 -18.78
CA GLY A 42 0.57 -8.53 -19.69
C GLY A 42 -0.33 -7.30 -19.52
N PRO A 43 -1.34 -7.13 -20.39
CA PRO A 43 -2.13 -5.90 -20.48
C PRO A 43 -3.29 -5.82 -19.46
N ASP A 44 -3.73 -6.95 -18.90
CA ASP A 44 -4.84 -7.01 -17.94
C ASP A 44 -4.33 -7.20 -16.51
N PHE A 45 -3.81 -6.11 -15.91
CA PHE A 45 -3.25 -6.16 -14.57
C PHE A 45 -4.29 -6.56 -13.50
N GLU A 46 -5.53 -6.07 -13.60
CA GLU A 46 -6.58 -6.38 -12.63
C GLU A 46 -7.00 -7.85 -12.70
N GLY A 47 -7.28 -8.37 -13.90
CA GLY A 47 -7.64 -9.77 -14.10
C GLY A 47 -6.54 -10.70 -13.62
N ASN A 48 -5.28 -10.41 -13.99
CA ASN A 48 -4.13 -11.19 -13.55
C ASN A 48 -3.90 -11.11 -12.03
N ALA A 49 -4.09 -9.94 -11.42
CA ALA A 49 -4.01 -9.77 -9.98
C ALA A 49 -5.07 -10.62 -9.24
N ARG A 50 -6.30 -10.66 -9.76
CA ARG A 50 -7.39 -11.50 -9.22
C ARG A 50 -7.08 -13.00 -9.33
N ILE A 51 -6.45 -13.44 -10.41
CA ILE A 51 -6.00 -14.84 -10.57
C ILE A 51 -4.99 -15.18 -9.46
N ILE A 52 -3.94 -14.36 -9.29
CA ILE A 52 -2.92 -14.55 -8.25
C ILE A 52 -3.54 -14.55 -6.86
N ALA A 53 -4.44 -13.60 -6.58
CA ALA A 53 -5.12 -13.52 -5.30
C ALA A 53 -5.96 -14.79 -5.03
N LYS A 54 -6.68 -15.30 -6.03
CA LYS A 54 -7.44 -16.56 -5.90
C LYS A 54 -6.52 -17.76 -5.64
N GLU A 55 -5.40 -17.86 -6.33
CA GLU A 55 -4.39 -18.91 -6.14
C GLU A 55 -3.78 -18.88 -4.72
N GLN A 56 -3.69 -17.69 -4.13
CA GLN A 56 -3.23 -17.48 -2.75
C GLN A 56 -4.35 -17.57 -1.71
N SER A 57 -5.54 -18.04 -2.10
CA SER A 57 -6.72 -18.21 -1.25
C SER A 57 -7.27 -16.92 -0.65
N TYR A 58 -7.20 -15.80 -1.38
CA TYR A 58 -7.96 -14.61 -1.03
C TYR A 58 -9.45 -14.85 -1.35
N PRO A 59 -10.38 -14.41 -0.47
CA PRO A 59 -11.81 -14.68 -0.63
C PRO A 59 -12.47 -13.96 -1.82
N LEU A 60 -11.95 -12.79 -2.22
CA LEU A 60 -12.42 -11.99 -3.36
C LEU A 60 -13.94 -11.68 -3.36
N THR A 61 -14.50 -11.52 -2.16
CA THR A 61 -15.88 -11.05 -1.92
C THR A 61 -15.94 -9.52 -2.00
N GLU A 62 -17.15 -8.97 -1.97
CA GLU A 62 -17.39 -7.51 -1.91
C GLU A 62 -16.71 -6.82 -0.70
N ASN A 63 -16.57 -7.52 0.42
CA ASN A 63 -15.93 -7.00 1.64
C ASN A 63 -14.41 -7.27 1.70
N SER A 64 -13.83 -7.89 0.68
CA SER A 64 -12.40 -8.27 0.67
C SER A 64 -11.68 -7.94 -0.62
N SER A 65 -12.37 -7.36 -1.59
CA SER A 65 -11.84 -6.94 -2.88
C SER A 65 -12.31 -5.53 -3.18
N PHE A 66 -11.38 -4.58 -3.18
CA PHE A 66 -11.67 -3.17 -3.37
C PHE A 66 -10.97 -2.64 -4.61
N ILE A 67 -11.69 -1.81 -5.36
CA ILE A 67 -11.15 -1.04 -6.47
C ILE A 67 -11.14 0.42 -6.05
N TRP A 68 -9.96 1.03 -6.12
CA TRP A 68 -9.79 2.46 -5.99
C TRP A 68 -9.41 3.01 -7.36
N ASN A 69 -10.35 3.66 -8.04
CA ASN A 69 -10.11 4.32 -9.31
C ASN A 69 -10.19 5.84 -9.11
N LEU A 70 -9.03 6.49 -9.04
CA LEU A 70 -8.95 7.94 -8.85
C LEU A 70 -9.25 8.76 -10.12
N HIS A 71 -9.23 8.13 -11.31
CA HIS A 71 -9.69 8.79 -12.53
C HIS A 71 -11.22 8.86 -12.63
N ASP A 72 -11.90 7.90 -12.01
CA ASP A 72 -13.34 7.77 -12.04
C ASP A 72 -13.81 7.21 -10.70
N LEU A 73 -14.03 8.11 -9.75
CA LEU A 73 -14.48 7.74 -8.41
C LEU A 73 -15.78 6.94 -8.45
N ASP A 74 -16.64 7.12 -9.47
CA ASP A 74 -17.87 6.35 -9.62
C ASP A 74 -17.62 4.86 -9.87
N GLN A 75 -16.45 4.51 -10.42
CA GLN A 75 -15.99 3.13 -10.58
C GLN A 75 -15.26 2.56 -9.35
N SER A 76 -15.06 3.35 -8.29
CA SER A 76 -14.48 2.87 -7.04
C SER A 76 -15.48 2.09 -6.18
N SER A 77 -14.99 1.17 -5.36
CA SER A 77 -15.80 0.46 -4.36
C SER A 77 -16.46 1.44 -3.38
N PRO A 78 -17.68 1.17 -2.86
CA PRO A 78 -18.41 2.10 -1.98
C PRO A 78 -17.59 2.58 -0.77
N LEU A 79 -16.87 1.65 -0.11
CA LEU A 79 -15.98 1.95 1.01
C LEU A 79 -14.95 3.04 0.65
N ILE A 80 -14.41 3.02 -0.57
CA ILE A 80 -13.40 3.98 -1.05
C ILE A 80 -14.02 5.34 -1.39
N LYS A 81 -15.24 5.37 -1.91
CA LYS A 81 -15.94 6.62 -2.24
C LYS A 81 -16.14 7.50 -1.01
N ASP A 82 -16.44 6.88 0.13
CA ASP A 82 -16.59 7.59 1.41
C ASP A 82 -15.26 8.17 1.91
N TYR A 83 -14.12 7.58 1.51
CA TYR A 83 -12.78 8.07 1.84
C TYR A 83 -12.23 9.12 0.85
N ALA A 84 -12.60 9.06 -0.42
CA ALA A 84 -11.97 9.81 -1.52
C ALA A 84 -12.39 11.30 -1.63
N GLN A 85 -13.39 11.77 -0.88
CA GLN A 85 -13.89 13.16 -0.94
C GLN A 85 -12.88 14.27 -0.54
N LYS A 86 -11.61 13.94 -0.30
CA LYS A 86 -10.58 14.87 0.22
C LYS A 86 -9.34 15.06 -0.67
N ILE A 87 -9.32 14.50 -1.89
CA ILE A 87 -8.15 14.54 -2.78
C ILE A 87 -8.38 15.58 -3.89
N GLU A 88 -7.47 16.55 -4.02
CA GLU A 88 -7.45 17.50 -5.14
C GLU A 88 -6.90 16.84 -6.42
N GLU A 89 -7.35 17.32 -7.58
CA GLU A 89 -7.01 16.75 -8.88
C GLU A 89 -5.56 17.06 -9.29
N GLY A 90 -4.71 16.04 -9.36
CA GLY A 90 -3.42 16.08 -10.04
C GLY A 90 -3.31 15.03 -11.15
N SER A 91 -2.34 15.24 -12.05
CA SER A 91 -2.29 14.64 -13.39
C SER A 91 -1.26 13.52 -13.55
N ARG A 92 -0.92 12.82 -12.45
CA ARG A 92 0.39 12.17 -12.35
C ARG A 92 0.53 10.66 -12.51
N ASP A 93 -0.45 9.76 -12.55
CA ASP A 93 -0.23 8.29 -12.73
C ASP A 93 0.82 7.60 -11.80
N ASP A 94 1.45 8.32 -10.88
CA ASP A 94 2.46 7.82 -9.95
C ASP A 94 1.76 7.18 -8.74
N PHE A 95 2.37 6.12 -8.20
CA PHE A 95 1.93 5.49 -6.96
C PHE A 95 3.12 5.32 -6.02
N TYR A 96 3.06 6.01 -4.89
CA TYR A 96 4.02 5.87 -3.81
C TYR A 96 3.37 5.12 -2.64
N LEU A 97 4.04 4.07 -2.21
CA LEU A 97 3.68 3.33 -1.00
C LEU A 97 4.71 3.63 0.07
N ASP A 98 4.30 4.38 1.09
CA ASP A 98 5.13 4.59 2.27
C ASP A 98 4.83 3.49 3.29
N VAL A 99 5.88 2.88 3.81
CA VAL A 99 5.82 1.85 4.85
C VAL A 99 6.69 2.27 6.01
N GLU A 100 6.24 2.01 7.23
CA GLU A 100 7.05 2.29 8.41
C GLU A 100 8.17 1.26 8.55
N ASP A 101 9.38 1.75 8.76
CA ASP A 101 10.50 0.97 9.25
C ASP A 101 10.54 1.03 10.79
N PRO A 102 10.14 -0.05 11.48
CA PRO A 102 10.14 -0.07 12.94
C PRO A 102 11.56 -0.12 13.53
N ARG A 103 12.58 -0.51 12.75
CA ARG A 103 13.98 -0.62 13.20
C ARG A 103 14.63 0.76 13.25
N GLU A 104 14.26 1.62 12.30
CA GLU A 104 14.83 2.98 12.13
C GLU A 104 13.86 4.09 12.55
N GLN A 105 12.61 3.74 12.91
CA GLN A 105 11.52 4.66 13.25
C GLN A 105 11.34 5.74 12.19
N ALA A 106 11.31 5.31 10.92
CA ALA A 106 11.29 6.17 9.75
C ALA A 106 10.35 5.63 8.66
N TRP A 107 9.99 6.47 7.70
CA TRP A 107 9.19 6.05 6.55
C TRP A 107 10.09 5.67 5.38
N ILE A 108 9.84 4.51 4.79
CA ILE A 108 10.43 4.09 3.51
C ILE A 108 9.37 4.33 2.44
N ARG A 109 9.71 5.13 1.44
CA ARG A 109 8.90 5.30 0.24
C ARG A 109 9.30 4.27 -0.79
N ILE A 110 8.32 3.56 -1.33
CA ILE A 110 8.46 2.64 -2.46
C ILE A 110 7.77 3.28 -3.66
N GLU A 111 8.51 3.52 -4.73
CA GLU A 111 7.92 3.90 -6.01
C GLU A 111 7.44 2.63 -6.69
N VAL A 112 6.13 2.54 -6.92
CA VAL A 112 5.49 1.30 -7.39
C VAL A 112 5.10 1.47 -8.85
N PRO A 113 5.82 0.82 -9.79
CA PRO A 113 5.42 0.84 -11.19
C PRO A 113 4.08 0.15 -11.39
N GLN A 114 3.37 0.57 -12.45
CA GLN A 114 2.20 -0.15 -12.94
C GLN A 114 2.51 -1.64 -13.13
N GLY A 115 1.55 -2.50 -12.79
CA GLY A 115 1.72 -3.95 -12.84
C GLY A 115 2.49 -4.53 -11.66
N THR A 116 2.67 -3.78 -10.57
CA THR A 116 3.26 -4.33 -9.34
C THR A 116 2.17 -4.71 -8.34
N LEU A 117 2.27 -5.91 -7.78
CA LEU A 117 1.54 -6.30 -6.57
C LEU A 117 2.45 -6.12 -5.36
N CYS A 118 1.93 -5.45 -4.34
CA CYS A 118 2.55 -5.32 -3.03
C CYS A 118 1.79 -6.20 -2.03
N TYR A 119 2.52 -7.04 -1.31
CA TYR A 119 2.01 -7.86 -0.22
C TYR A 119 2.43 -7.22 1.10
N LEU A 120 1.44 -6.78 1.87
CA LEU A 120 1.65 -6.09 3.14
C LEU A 120 1.17 -6.98 4.28
N PRO A 121 2.03 -7.27 5.28
CA PRO A 121 1.61 -8.04 6.43
C PRO A 121 0.61 -7.23 7.27
N ALA A 122 -0.26 -7.94 7.99
CA ALA A 122 -1.16 -7.29 8.94
C ALA A 122 -0.33 -6.58 10.02
N GLY A 123 -0.81 -5.42 10.48
CA GLY A 123 -0.10 -4.61 11.47
C GLY A 123 0.98 -3.68 10.90
N ALA A 124 1.44 -3.87 9.66
CA ALA A 124 2.35 -2.91 9.03
C ALA A 124 1.64 -1.57 8.78
N PHE A 125 2.24 -0.49 9.28
CA PHE A 125 1.79 0.86 8.98
C PHE A 125 2.17 1.24 7.55
N ARG A 126 1.21 1.86 6.87
CA ARG A 126 1.35 2.29 5.50
C ARG A 126 0.64 3.60 5.22
N ARG A 127 1.17 4.36 4.27
CA ARG A 127 0.49 5.49 3.65
C ARG A 127 0.58 5.33 2.15
N VAL A 128 -0.40 5.87 1.46
CA VAL A 128 -0.44 5.85 0.01
C VAL A 128 -0.52 7.29 -0.45
N ALA A 129 0.37 7.66 -1.36
CA ALA A 129 0.28 8.90 -2.11
C ALA A 129 0.09 8.52 -3.58
N THR A 130 -1.01 8.98 -4.15
CA THR A 130 -1.38 8.67 -5.52
C THR A 130 -2.32 9.73 -6.08
N GLU A 131 -2.03 10.16 -7.31
CA GLU A 131 -2.89 11.04 -8.09
C GLU A 131 -3.14 10.38 -9.44
N GLY A 132 -4.41 10.08 -9.74
CA GLY A 132 -4.79 9.52 -11.03
C GLY A 132 -4.21 8.12 -11.26
N THR A 133 -4.47 7.16 -10.38
CA THR A 133 -4.21 5.75 -10.69
C THR A 133 -5.38 4.86 -10.30
N LYS A 134 -5.40 3.66 -10.86
CA LYS A 134 -6.34 2.60 -10.48
C LYS A 134 -5.60 1.52 -9.69
N VAL A 135 -6.04 1.29 -8.46
CA VAL A 135 -5.48 0.30 -7.54
C VAL A 135 -6.52 -0.78 -7.23
N CYS A 136 -6.06 -2.04 -7.23
CA CYS A 136 -6.85 -3.17 -6.76
C CYS A 136 -6.28 -3.64 -5.42
N MET A 137 -7.12 -3.79 -4.41
CA MET A 137 -6.73 -4.25 -3.08
C MET A 137 -7.50 -5.51 -2.72
N PHE A 138 -6.80 -6.51 -2.18
CA PHE A 138 -7.39 -7.76 -1.71
C PHE A 138 -7.00 -8.00 -0.24
N ILE A 139 -7.95 -8.44 0.57
CA ILE A 139 -7.76 -8.71 2.00
C ILE A 139 -8.05 -10.19 2.26
N LYS A 140 -7.15 -10.88 2.96
CA LYS A 140 -7.21 -12.34 3.14
C LYS A 140 -8.06 -12.77 4.32
N ASP A 141 -8.11 -11.97 5.38
CA ASP A 141 -8.83 -12.29 6.61
C ASP A 141 -9.94 -11.27 6.85
N THR A 142 -11.20 -11.72 6.74
CA THR A 142 -12.40 -10.89 6.95
C THR A 142 -12.95 -11.06 8.38
N GLY A 143 -12.16 -11.64 9.30
CA GLY A 143 -12.56 -11.87 10.70
C GLY A 143 -12.17 -10.76 11.68
N ALA A 144 -11.37 -9.78 11.27
CA ALA A 144 -11.07 -8.59 12.05
C ALA A 144 -12.02 -7.46 11.64
N ASP A 145 -12.53 -6.72 12.63
CA ASP A 145 -13.23 -5.45 12.45
C ASP A 145 -12.61 -4.69 11.27
N GLU A 146 -13.39 -4.39 10.23
CA GLU A 146 -12.98 -3.66 9.01
C GLU A 146 -12.60 -2.20 9.30
N ASN A 147 -12.24 -1.89 10.54
CA ASN A 147 -11.83 -0.59 10.97
C ASN A 147 -10.40 -0.35 10.48
N VAL A 148 -10.27 0.45 9.43
CA VAL A 148 -9.02 1.15 9.15
C VAL A 148 -8.73 2.02 10.38
N LEU A 149 -7.85 1.53 11.25
CA LEU A 149 -7.38 2.27 12.41
C LEU A 149 -6.31 3.26 11.97
N TRP A 150 -6.42 4.49 12.46
CA TRP A 150 -5.51 5.58 12.10
C TRP A 150 -4.58 5.89 13.27
N ASP A 151 -3.32 6.21 12.94
CA ASP A 151 -2.32 6.75 13.85
C ASP A 151 -2.30 6.02 15.22
N LYS A 152 -2.57 6.76 16.31
CA LYS A 152 -2.48 6.28 17.70
C LYS A 152 -3.44 5.13 18.02
N GLU A 153 -4.55 5.03 17.31
CA GLU A 153 -5.53 3.95 17.53
C GLU A 153 -4.95 2.60 17.07
N ALA A 154 -4.10 2.63 16.04
CA ALA A 154 -3.46 1.44 15.51
C ALA A 154 -2.19 1.04 16.28
N GLU A 155 -1.49 1.99 16.91
CA GLU A 155 -0.22 1.75 17.64
C GLU A 155 -0.38 0.70 18.75
N GLY A 156 -1.50 0.75 19.49
CA GLY A 156 -1.77 -0.19 20.58
C GLY A 156 -2.36 -1.53 20.14
N HIS A 157 -2.64 -1.73 18.85
CA HIS A 157 -3.36 -2.90 18.38
C HIS A 157 -2.50 -4.18 18.47
N PRO A 158 -3.02 -5.32 18.98
CA PRO A 158 -2.23 -6.54 19.16
C PRO A 158 -1.53 -7.03 17.89
N VAL A 159 -2.18 -6.89 16.73
CA VAL A 159 -1.61 -7.27 15.43
C VAL A 159 -0.43 -6.38 15.03
N HIS A 160 -0.46 -5.08 15.36
CA HIS A 160 0.69 -4.20 15.15
C HIS A 160 1.85 -4.60 16.06
N GLN A 161 1.58 -4.90 17.33
CA GLN A 161 2.60 -5.37 18.28
C GLN A 161 3.22 -6.70 17.84
N GLU A 162 2.44 -7.63 17.30
CA GLU A 162 2.95 -8.88 16.71
C GLU A 162 3.86 -8.60 15.50
N TYR A 163 3.46 -7.69 14.61
CA TYR A 163 4.28 -7.26 13.47
C TYR A 163 5.63 -6.67 13.93
N LEU A 164 5.63 -5.79 14.93
CA LEU A 164 6.86 -5.22 15.49
C LEU A 164 7.79 -6.30 16.04
N ASN A 165 7.25 -7.26 16.80
CA ASN A 165 8.04 -8.37 17.36
C ASN A 165 8.68 -9.25 16.28
N ASN A 166 7.96 -9.49 15.18
CA ASN A 166 8.46 -10.31 14.07
C ASN A 166 9.49 -9.58 13.20
N THR A 167 9.50 -8.24 13.21
CA THR A 167 10.39 -7.41 12.38
C THR A 167 11.58 -6.84 13.14
N ALA A 168 11.56 -6.84 14.48
CA ALA A 168 12.64 -6.34 15.33
C ALA A 168 13.95 -7.16 15.33
N SER A 169 14.02 -8.25 14.53
CA SER A 169 15.19 -9.15 14.42
C SER A 169 16.11 -8.81 13.26
#